data_AF-A0A1E7K0J7-F1
#
_entry.id   AF-A0A1E7K0J7-F1
#
_cell.length_a   1.000
_cell.length_b   1.000
_cell.length_c   1.000
_cell.angle_alpha   90.00
_cell.angle_beta   90.00
_cell.angle_gamma   90.00
#
_symmetry.space_group_name_H-M   'P 1'
#
loop_
_entity.id
_entity.type
_entity.pdbx_description
1 polymer ?
#
loop_
_entity_poly.entity_id
_entity_poly.type
_entity_poly.pdbx_seq_one_letter_code
_entity_poly.pdbx_strand_id
1 'polypeptide(L)'
;MKHESGNSTDLDDQTGETVHEAYSFACMKCGHGWEQDYEIQHLEYTDGRPLVVYYADGKRVPSPLTKPTCRFCDGHVVRIMRSGRVSKAEAARPHH
;
A
#
# COMPACT_ATOMS: atom_id res chain seq x y z
N MET A 1 21.23 34.54 32.51
CA MET A 1 19.84 34.78 32.05
C MET A 1 19.83 34.66 30.53
N LYS A 2 19.06 33.84 29.81
CA LYS A 2 17.82 33.06 30.01
C LYS A 2 17.98 31.78 29.14
N HIS A 3 17.80 30.57 29.67
CA HIS A 3 16.59 29.72 29.52
C HIS A 3 15.79 29.90 28.22
N GLU A 4 15.61 28.81 27.46
CA GLU A 4 14.32 28.19 27.06
C GLU A 4 14.63 27.02 26.08
N SER A 5 14.42 25.76 26.51
CA SER A 5 13.21 24.96 26.25
C SER A 5 13.15 24.51 24.77
N GLY A 6 13.46 23.27 24.39
CA GLY A 6 12.83 22.04 24.87
C GLY A 6 11.56 21.77 24.08
N ASN A 7 11.58 20.87 23.10
CA ASN A 7 10.50 19.90 22.94
C ASN A 7 10.96 18.69 22.12
N SER A 8 11.15 17.58 22.84
CA SER A 8 11.10 16.22 22.35
C SER A 8 9.96 16.03 21.35
N THR A 9 10.28 15.50 20.17
CA THR A 9 9.31 14.72 19.39
C THR A 9 9.75 13.27 19.47
N ASP A 10 9.66 12.72 20.68
CA ASP A 10 9.68 11.29 20.93
C ASP A 10 8.26 10.78 20.67
N LEU A 11 7.95 10.49 19.41
CA LEU A 11 6.79 9.70 19.06
C LEU A 11 7.20 8.70 17.98
N ASP A 12 7.10 7.43 18.37
CA ASP A 12 7.16 6.21 17.56
C ASP A 12 8.51 5.46 17.50
N ASP A 13 8.99 5.00 18.65
CA ASP A 13 9.80 3.77 18.73
C ASP A 13 8.88 2.54 18.57
N GLN A 14 8.28 2.38 17.39
CA GLN A 14 7.95 1.06 16.89
C GLN A 14 9.16 0.65 16.05
N THR A 15 9.91 -0.35 16.51
CA THR A 15 11.13 -0.87 15.87
C THR A 15 10.85 -1.62 14.55
N GLY A 16 9.96 -1.09 13.73
CA GLY A 16 9.55 -1.66 12.47
C GLY A 16 9.97 -0.83 11.27
N GLU A 17 10.53 -1.50 10.28
CA GLU A 17 10.91 -0.85 9.03
C GLU A 17 9.63 -0.51 8.23
N THR A 18 9.43 0.78 7.96
CA THR A 18 8.38 1.24 7.03
C THR A 18 8.99 1.45 5.65
N VAL A 19 8.41 0.79 4.64
CA VAL A 19 8.79 0.98 3.23
C VAL A 19 7.61 1.50 2.43
N HIS A 20 7.90 2.28 1.39
CA HIS A 20 6.90 2.78 0.45
C HIS A 20 6.99 2.02 -0.86
N GLU A 21 5.92 1.34 -1.24
CA GLU A 21 5.86 0.60 -2.50
C GLU A 21 4.58 0.90 -3.27
N ALA A 22 4.73 1.08 -4.57
CA ALA A 22 3.61 1.19 -5.50
C ALA A 22 3.37 -0.14 -6.21
N TYR A 23 2.10 -0.48 -6.42
CA TYR A 23 1.71 -1.63 -7.22
C TYR A 23 0.69 -1.26 -8.28
N SER A 24 0.82 -1.88 -9.45
CA SER A 24 -0.15 -1.81 -10.53
C SER A 24 -1.13 -2.98 -10.44
N PHE A 25 -2.42 -2.73 -10.59
CA PHE A 25 -3.48 -3.74 -10.55
C PHE A 25 -4.29 -3.74 -11.85
N ALA A 26 -4.81 -4.91 -12.22
CA ALA A 26 -5.78 -5.07 -13.30
C ALA A 26 -6.89 -6.05 -12.91
N CYS A 27 -8.14 -5.59 -12.91
CA CYS A 27 -9.29 -6.44 -12.66
C CYS A 27 -9.67 -7.21 -13.93
N MET A 28 -9.63 -8.53 -13.87
CA MET A 28 -10.03 -9.39 -14.99
C MET A 28 -11.55 -9.57 -15.09
N LYS A 29 -12.31 -9.08 -14.09
CA LYS A 29 -13.78 -9.09 -14.10
C LYS A 29 -14.37 -7.86 -14.81
N CYS A 30 -13.92 -6.65 -14.47
CA CYS A 30 -14.46 -5.40 -15.03
C CYS A 30 -13.49 -4.64 -15.96
N GLY A 31 -12.25 -5.14 -16.14
CA GLY A 31 -11.26 -4.56 -17.06
C GLY A 31 -10.56 -3.29 -16.58
N HIS A 32 -10.85 -2.79 -15.38
CA HIS A 32 -10.19 -1.59 -14.85
C HIS A 32 -8.76 -1.90 -14.40
N GLY A 33 -7.83 -1.02 -14.75
CA GLY A 33 -6.48 -0.98 -14.20
C GLY A 33 -6.31 0.24 -13.30
N TRP A 34 -5.55 0.11 -12.22
CA TRP A 34 -5.21 1.24 -11.34
C TRP A 34 -3.87 1.00 -10.67
N GLU A 35 -3.17 2.09 -10.34
CA GLU A 35 -1.95 2.06 -9.55
C GLU A 35 -2.26 2.62 -8.16
N GLN A 36 -1.58 2.08 -7.15
CA GLN A 36 -1.76 2.54 -5.78
C GLN A 36 -0.45 2.42 -5.00
N ASP A 37 -0.11 3.49 -4.29
CA ASP A 37 0.97 3.56 -3.33
C ASP A 37 0.55 2.97 -1.99
N TYR A 38 1.48 2.27 -1.35
CA TYR A 38 1.29 1.68 -0.03
C TYR A 38 2.45 2.05 0.88
N GLU A 39 2.11 2.27 2.14
CA GLU A 39 3.07 2.24 3.25
C GLU A 39 3.01 0.85 3.87
N ILE A 40 4.14 0.17 3.94
CA ILE A 40 4.25 -1.21 4.40
C ILE A 40 5.13 -1.20 5.64
N GLN A 41 4.52 -1.51 6.78
CA GLN A 41 5.21 -1.61 8.06
C GLN A 41 5.58 -3.06 8.33
N HIS A 42 6.87 -3.33 8.50
CA HIS A 42 7.42 -4.60 8.95
C HIS A 42 7.58 -4.55 10.46
N LEU A 43 6.65 -5.17 11.17
CA LEU A 43 6.62 -5.24 12.63
C LEU A 43 6.96 -6.67 13.07
N GLU A 44 7.25 -6.82 14.36
CA GLU A 44 7.37 -8.12 15.02
C GLU A 44 6.42 -8.18 16.22
N TYR A 45 5.77 -9.32 16.41
CA TYR A 45 5.06 -9.60 17.65
C TYR A 45 6.05 -9.80 18.81
N THR A 46 5.57 -9.71 20.05
CA THR A 46 6.40 -9.90 21.26
C THR A 46 7.05 -11.28 21.36
N ASP A 47 6.59 -12.25 20.57
CA ASP A 47 7.16 -13.60 20.45
C ASP A 47 8.04 -13.78 19.20
N GLY A 48 8.42 -12.69 18.54
CA GLY A 48 9.32 -12.67 17.38
C GLY A 48 8.68 -13.11 16.07
N ARG A 49 7.35 -13.32 16.01
CA ARG A 49 6.69 -13.59 14.73
C ARG A 49 6.60 -12.31 13.88
N PRO A 50 6.92 -12.36 12.58
CA PRO A 50 6.80 -11.19 11.71
C PRO A 50 5.34 -10.82 11.46
N LEU A 51 5.05 -9.53 11.41
CA LEU A 51 3.76 -8.93 11.08
C LEU A 51 3.97 -7.86 10.01
N VAL A 52 3.34 -8.02 8.85
CA VAL A 52 3.37 -7.00 7.80
C VAL A 52 2.02 -6.29 7.76
N VAL A 53 2.03 -4.96 7.93
CA VAL A 53 0.83 -4.13 7.91
C VAL A 53 0.87 -3.20 6.71
N TYR A 54 -0.22 -3.15 5.96
CA TYR A 54 -0.34 -2.32 4.76
C TYR A 54 -1.27 -1.15 5.02
N TYR A 55 -0.86 0.03 4.57
CA TYR A 55 -1.65 1.24 4.55
C TYR A 55 -1.75 1.78 3.13
N ALA A 56 -2.90 2.30 2.76
CA ALA A 56 -3.14 3.04 1.53
C ALA A 56 -3.85 4.35 1.89
N ASP A 57 -3.35 5.48 1.39
CA ASP A 57 -3.87 6.82 1.73
C ASP A 57 -3.96 7.02 3.27
N GLY A 58 -2.96 6.54 4.02
CA GLY A 58 -2.90 6.58 5.48
C GLY A 58 -3.90 5.65 6.21
N LYS A 59 -4.66 4.83 5.48
CA LYS A 59 -5.66 3.90 6.06
C LYS A 59 -5.18 2.47 6.00
N ARG A 60 -5.32 1.75 7.12
CA ARG A 60 -4.98 0.33 7.19
C ARG A 60 -5.88 -0.49 6.26
N VAL A 61 -5.27 -1.31 5.42
CA VAL A 61 -5.95 -2.16 4.43
C VAL A 61 -5.50 -3.62 4.57
N PRO A 62 -6.30 -4.59 4.07
CA PRO A 62 -5.81 -5.94 3.87
C PRO A 62 -4.56 -5.95 2.98
N SER A 63 -3.71 -6.97 3.12
CA SER A 63 -2.55 -7.14 2.24
C SER A 63 -3.02 -7.22 0.77
N PRO A 64 -2.62 -6.25 -0.09
CA PRO A 64 -3.02 -6.23 -1.49
C PRO A 64 -2.46 -7.43 -2.25
N LEU A 65 -1.37 -8.03 -1.76
CA LEU A 65 -0.69 -9.17 -2.37
C LEU A 65 -1.43 -10.50 -2.14
N THR A 66 -2.14 -10.64 -1.02
CA THR A 66 -2.83 -11.89 -0.66
C THR A 66 -4.35 -11.81 -0.82
N LYS A 67 -4.93 -10.61 -0.72
CA LYS A 67 -6.38 -10.36 -0.83
C LYS A 67 -6.67 -9.19 -1.79
N PRO A 68 -6.24 -9.26 -3.05
CA PRO A 68 -6.52 -8.18 -3.99
C PRO A 68 -8.01 -8.11 -4.29
N THR A 69 -8.59 -6.92 -4.09
CA THR A 69 -10.02 -6.64 -4.34
C THR A 69 -10.13 -5.44 -5.25
N CYS A 70 -10.91 -5.57 -6.32
CA CYS A 70 -11.14 -4.47 -7.24
C CYS A 70 -12.00 -3.39 -6.58
N ARG A 71 -11.43 -2.20 -6.39
CA ARG A 71 -12.12 -1.02 -5.82
C ARG A 71 -13.28 -0.46 -6.66
N PHE A 72 -13.53 -1.00 -7.85
CA PHE A 72 -14.59 -0.55 -8.76
C PHE A 72 -15.77 -1.53 -8.87
N CYS A 73 -15.57 -2.83 -8.59
CA CYS A 73 -16.62 -3.85 -8.79
C CYS A 73 -16.61 -4.99 -7.77
N ASP A 74 -15.78 -4.86 -6.72
CA ASP A 74 -15.58 -5.82 -5.63
C ASP A 74 -15.19 -7.24 -6.10
N GLY A 75 -14.67 -7.35 -7.32
CA GLY A 75 -14.16 -8.60 -7.86
C GLY A 75 -12.80 -8.97 -7.30
N HIS A 76 -12.58 -10.26 -7.02
CA HIS A 76 -11.32 -10.80 -6.49
C HIS A 76 -10.38 -11.37 -7.57
N VAL A 77 -10.80 -11.40 -8.84
CA VAL A 77 -9.95 -11.82 -9.96
C VAL A 77 -9.13 -10.62 -10.43
N VAL A 78 -8.09 -10.30 -9.67
CA VAL A 78 -7.24 -9.13 -9.87
C VAL A 78 -5.80 -9.60 -10.05
N ARG A 79 -5.16 -9.15 -11.14
CA ARG A 79 -3.71 -9.34 -11.36
C ARG A 79 -2.95 -8.17 -10.74
N ILE A 80 -1.83 -8.49 -10.11
CA ILE A 80 -0.89 -7.53 -9.53
C ILE A 80 0.38 -7.54 -10.39
N MET A 81 0.93 -6.37 -10.67
CA MET A 81 2.17 -6.19 -11.40
C MET A 81 3.08 -5.21 -10.65
N ARG A 82 4.37 -5.17 -11.02
CA ARG A 82 5.26 -4.10 -10.56
C ARG A 82 4.71 -2.72 -10.96
N SER A 83 4.99 -1.72 -10.14
CA SER A 83 4.69 -0.30 -10.38
C SER A 83 5.12 0.18 -11.77
N GLY A 84 4.45 1.22 -12.26
CA GLY A 84 4.73 1.86 -13.54
C GLY A 84 4.20 1.09 -14.75
N ARG A 85 3.30 0.11 -14.57
CA ARG A 85 2.71 -0.65 -15.68
C ARG A 85 1.27 -0.28 -16.03
N VAL A 86 0.56 0.53 -15.22
CA VAL A 86 -0.82 0.95 -15.55
C VAL A 86 -0.86 1.99 -16.66
N SER A 87 0.09 2.93 -16.69
CA SER A 87 0.16 3.97 -17.73
C SER A 87 0.25 3.40 -19.16
N LYS A 88 0.75 2.16 -19.32
CA LYS A 88 0.78 1.46 -20.63
C LYS A 88 -0.50 0.71 -20.98
N ALA A 89 -1.30 0.29 -20.00
CA ALA A 89 -2.51 -0.49 -20.22
C ALA A 89 -3.72 0.40 -20.58
N GLU A 90 -3.81 1.60 -20.00
CA GLU A 90 -4.87 2.57 -20.36
C GLU A 90 -4.74 3.07 -21.80
N ALA A 91 -3.51 3.30 -22.28
CA ALA A 91 -3.25 3.67 -23.67
C ALA A 91 -3.65 2.58 -24.70
N ALA A 92 -3.87 1.34 -24.26
CA ALA A 92 -4.23 0.22 -25.12
C ALA A 92 -5.73 -0.09 -25.14
N ARG A 93 -6.58 0.65 -24.41
CA ARG A 93 -8.04 0.47 -24.47
C ARG A 93 -8.59 1.17 -25.71
N PRO A 94 -9.18 0.45 -26.69
CA PRO A 94 -9.96 1.10 -27.74
C PRO A 94 -11.20 1.71 -27.10
N HIS A 95 -11.44 2.99 -27.36
CA HIS A 95 -12.75 3.60 -27.13
C HIS A 95 -13.76 2.86 -28.01
N HIS A 96 -14.81 2.31 -27.40
CA HIS A 96 -15.93 1.69 -28.10
C HIS A 96 -17.23 2.39 -27.70
#